data_AF-F2L8A5-F1
#
_entry.id   AF-F2L8A5-F1
#
_cell.length_a   1.000
_cell.length_b   1.000
_cell.length_c   1.000
_cell.angle_alpha   90.00
_cell.angle_beta   90.00
_cell.angle_gamma   90.00
#
_symmetry.space_group_name_H-M   'P 1'
#
loop_
_entity.id
_entity.type
_entity.pdbx_description
1 polymer ?
#
loop_
_entity_poly.entity_id
_entity_poly.type
_entity_poly.pdbx_seq_one_letter_code
_entity_poly.pdbx_strand_id
1 'polypeptide(L)'
;MSIGSGHLRGLQLERDDLHREVKRTLSSRVVQSLMYDPAGRIERQSIQRDKAPAALSMRRYRYDAAGQLTQIEDSRKGATDYRYDPVGRLIEAIAPGLRERFAFDPASNIVDPGRPENARAQAGLAARSESTLPASVPKVLGNLLREYAGTHFDYDAQGHLIQKRSPAGTQRYEWDAFDRMQAAQVEEGLRRSASSYYYDALGRRIAKEVNGARTVFGWDGDTLAYESDEARSTHYVYEARTFVPMAQYVTAPVEGIETPVACEGNRYRPEDDPLQRVPVPVAQGDARVMFYYCDQIGTPLMMTDEAGEVVWEAAYKAWGETREVIERASAASGGAVARNALRFQGQQVDDETGLHYNRHRYYDPVSGRFTSRDPIKLAGGSNIYQYADNPTGWIDPLGLAKRCGCPCGVEPHGNQPSPRPSGYQSHHIIQDRWAEANEIEGYNYREAPAILIPQNPIHKAISDSQNARRDAMTAAGQNPWATSIQDQFNYSSQDMRAAGISDDCRKSALKKAYKYFDKLGAIK
;
A
#
# COMPACT_ATOMS: atom_id res chain seq x y z
N MET A 1 -15.82 -24.57 10.18
CA MET A 1 -15.92 -25.31 8.91
C MET A 1 -14.64 -25.03 8.15
N SER A 2 -13.75 -26.03 8.02
CA SER A 2 -12.40 -25.85 7.43
C SER A 2 -12.54 -25.78 5.91
N ILE A 3 -12.26 -24.63 5.30
CA ILE A 3 -12.35 -24.43 3.85
C ILE A 3 -11.02 -23.86 3.36
N GLY A 4 -10.34 -24.62 2.51
CA GLY A 4 -9.32 -24.16 1.57
C GLY A 4 -7.88 -24.13 2.08
N SER A 5 -7.23 -25.29 2.23
CA SER A 5 -5.76 -25.37 2.24
C SER A 5 -5.26 -25.10 0.82
N GLY A 6 -4.84 -23.86 0.55
CA GLY A 6 -3.97 -23.56 -0.59
C GLY A 6 -2.62 -24.23 -0.32
N HIS A 7 -2.40 -25.41 -0.91
CA HIS A 7 -1.14 -26.14 -0.80
C HIS A 7 -0.09 -25.47 -1.71
N LEU A 8 0.56 -24.41 -1.22
CA LEU A 8 2.00 -24.29 -1.46
C LEU A 8 2.63 -25.35 -0.55
N ARG A 9 3.39 -26.30 -1.11
CA ARG A 9 4.10 -27.32 -0.32
C ARG A 9 4.98 -26.58 0.70
N GLY A 10 4.51 -26.44 1.94
CA GLY A 10 5.22 -25.77 3.04
C GLY A 10 4.57 -24.55 3.68
N LEU A 11 3.31 -24.21 3.39
CA LEU A 11 2.60 -23.12 4.09
C LEU A 11 1.13 -23.49 4.38
N GLN A 12 0.69 -23.27 5.62
CA GLN A 12 -0.69 -23.44 6.07
C GLN A 12 -1.22 -22.11 6.62
N LEU A 13 -2.42 -21.71 6.18
CA LEU A 13 -3.13 -20.53 6.66
C LEU A 13 -4.38 -20.95 7.43
N GLU A 14 -4.60 -20.28 8.56
CA GLU A 14 -5.87 -20.27 9.28
C GLU A 14 -6.46 -18.86 9.20
N ARG A 15 -7.75 -18.78 8.92
CA ARG A 15 -8.48 -17.52 8.74
C ARG A 15 -9.68 -17.46 9.67
N ASP A 16 -10.07 -16.26 10.08
CA ASP A 16 -11.30 -16.05 10.85
C ASP A 16 -12.55 -16.07 9.94
N ASP A 17 -13.74 -15.89 10.53
CA ASP A 17 -15.02 -15.85 9.81
C ASP A 17 -15.12 -14.68 8.82
N LEU A 18 -14.23 -13.68 8.95
CA LEU A 18 -14.08 -12.57 8.01
C LEU A 18 -13.02 -12.86 6.94
N HIS A 19 -12.55 -14.10 6.83
CA HIS A 19 -11.50 -14.55 5.89
C HIS A 19 -10.16 -13.83 6.05
N ARG A 20 -9.88 -13.21 7.20
CA ARG A 20 -8.59 -12.58 7.47
C ARG A 20 -7.62 -13.61 8.05
N GLU A 21 -6.34 -13.54 7.68
CA GLU A 21 -5.31 -14.42 8.25
C GLU A 21 -5.23 -14.17 9.77
N VAL A 22 -5.44 -15.21 10.58
CA VAL A 22 -5.20 -15.19 12.03
C VAL A 22 -3.97 -15.98 12.41
N LYS A 23 -3.58 -16.95 11.58
CA LYS A 23 -2.37 -17.74 11.81
C LYS A 23 -1.82 -18.27 10.51
N ARG A 24 -0.49 -18.28 10.40
CA ARG A 24 0.25 -18.84 9.28
C ARG A 24 1.37 -19.71 9.84
N THR A 25 1.42 -20.96 9.40
CA THR A 25 2.42 -21.95 9.83
C THR A 25 3.24 -22.37 8.61
N LEU A 26 4.56 -22.21 8.71
CA LEU A 26 5.52 -22.58 7.68
C LEU A 26 6.02 -24.02 7.87
N SER A 27 6.57 -24.63 6.82
CA SER A 27 7.27 -25.93 6.88
C SER A 27 8.43 -25.93 7.88
N SER A 28 9.10 -24.79 8.03
CA SER A 28 10.13 -24.52 9.04
C SER A 28 9.60 -24.50 10.48
N ARG A 29 8.29 -24.72 10.65
CA ARG A 29 7.54 -24.61 11.92
C ARG A 29 7.58 -23.22 12.54
N VAL A 30 7.94 -22.19 11.78
CA VAL A 30 7.67 -20.82 12.22
C VAL A 30 6.17 -20.54 12.08
N VAL A 31 5.59 -19.99 13.13
CA VAL A 31 4.18 -19.62 13.24
C VAL A 31 4.07 -18.12 13.38
N GLN A 32 3.38 -17.47 12.45
CA GLN A 32 2.85 -16.13 12.62
C GLN A 32 1.42 -16.23 13.18
N SER A 33 1.10 -15.39 14.17
CA SER A 33 -0.25 -15.21 14.70
C SER A 33 -0.63 -13.73 14.68
N LEU A 34 -1.85 -13.43 14.23
CA LEU A 34 -2.43 -12.10 14.15
C LEU A 34 -3.70 -12.03 15.00
N MET A 35 -3.83 -10.98 15.80
CA MET A 35 -5.06 -10.64 16.50
C MET A 35 -5.56 -9.28 16.02
N TYR A 36 -6.87 -9.16 15.86
CA TYR A 36 -7.51 -7.97 15.33
C TYR A 36 -8.42 -7.34 16.38
N ASP A 37 -8.48 -6.01 16.38
CA ASP A 37 -9.45 -5.28 17.15
C ASP A 37 -10.88 -5.40 16.54
N PRO A 38 -11.92 -4.90 17.23
CA PRO A 38 -13.29 -4.97 16.72
C PRO A 38 -13.54 -4.20 15.42
N ALA A 39 -12.69 -3.23 15.07
CA ALA A 39 -12.72 -2.44 13.82
C ALA A 39 -11.98 -3.14 12.67
N GLY A 40 -11.25 -4.20 12.99
CA GLY A 40 -10.58 -5.09 12.07
C GLY A 40 -9.13 -4.75 11.75
N ARG A 41 -8.52 -3.87 12.55
CA ARG A 41 -7.09 -3.52 12.47
C ARG A 41 -6.27 -4.52 13.28
N ILE A 42 -5.02 -4.75 12.89
CA ILE A 42 -4.13 -5.64 13.63
C ILE A 42 -3.81 -5.02 14.99
N GLU A 43 -4.16 -5.69 16.08
CA GLU A 43 -3.82 -5.27 17.45
C GLU A 43 -2.51 -5.94 17.92
N ARG A 44 -2.28 -7.19 17.50
CA ARG A 44 -1.07 -7.94 17.86
C ARG A 44 -0.58 -8.81 16.71
N GLN A 45 0.74 -8.86 16.54
CA GLN A 45 1.44 -9.82 15.70
C GLN A 45 2.48 -10.55 16.56
N SER A 46 2.58 -11.87 16.40
CA SER A 46 3.63 -12.69 17.02
C SER A 46 4.20 -13.65 15.98
N ILE A 47 5.52 -13.78 15.96
CA ILE A 47 6.25 -14.68 15.07
C ILE A 47 7.15 -15.53 15.94
N GLN A 48 6.91 -16.83 15.97
CA GLN A 48 7.55 -17.75 16.91
C GLN A 48 7.81 -19.10 16.24
N ARG A 49 8.94 -19.74 16.57
CA ARG A 49 9.14 -21.14 16.19
C ARG A 49 8.30 -22.05 17.07
N ASP A 50 7.66 -23.04 16.49
CA ASP A 50 6.90 -24.05 17.21
C ASP A 50 7.72 -24.60 18.38
N LYS A 51 7.13 -24.57 19.58
CA LYS A 51 7.73 -25.02 20.85
C LYS A 51 8.99 -24.25 21.32
N ALA A 52 9.41 -23.18 20.65
CA ALA A 52 10.49 -22.33 21.16
C ALA A 52 10.01 -21.48 22.35
N PRO A 53 10.85 -21.27 23.38
CA PRO A 53 10.44 -20.55 24.60
C PRO A 53 10.24 -19.04 24.38
N ALA A 54 10.83 -18.47 23.32
CA ALA A 54 10.73 -17.06 22.99
C ALA A 54 10.28 -16.87 21.54
N ALA A 55 9.53 -15.80 21.29
CA ALA A 55 9.18 -15.38 19.94
C ALA A 55 10.39 -14.75 19.24
N LEU A 56 10.47 -14.93 17.92
CA LEU A 56 11.42 -14.23 17.06
C LEU A 56 11.11 -12.73 17.02
N SER A 57 9.82 -12.38 17.00
CA SER A 57 9.31 -11.01 17.03
C SER A 57 7.90 -10.97 17.61
N MET A 58 7.60 -9.94 18.40
CA MET A 58 6.25 -9.59 18.82
C MET A 58 6.01 -8.10 18.57
N ARG A 59 4.81 -7.76 18.10
CA ARG A 59 4.34 -6.39 17.93
C ARG A 59 2.96 -6.20 18.53
N ARG A 60 2.76 -5.08 19.21
CA ARG A 60 1.44 -4.58 19.60
C ARG A 60 1.21 -3.21 18.97
N TYR A 61 0.04 -3.04 18.37
CA TYR A 61 -0.37 -1.80 17.74
C TYR A 61 -1.46 -1.14 18.58
N ARG A 62 -1.36 0.17 18.77
CA ARG A 62 -2.37 0.98 19.45
C ARG A 62 -2.90 2.02 18.51
N TYR A 63 -4.20 2.26 18.59
CA TYR A 63 -4.88 3.21 17.76
C TYR A 63 -5.73 4.17 18.60
N ASP A 64 -5.94 5.37 18.10
CA ASP A 64 -6.92 6.29 18.67
C ASP A 64 -8.35 5.98 18.17
N ALA A 65 -9.31 6.78 18.67
CA ALA A 65 -10.71 6.68 18.29
C ALA A 65 -10.98 7.08 16.83
N ALA A 66 -10.08 7.85 16.21
CA ALA A 66 -10.21 8.30 14.82
C ALA A 66 -9.65 7.29 13.82
N GLY A 67 -9.05 6.19 14.27
CA GLY A 67 -8.51 5.17 13.37
C GLY A 67 -6.98 5.12 13.35
N GLN A 68 -6.30 6.16 13.83
CA GLN A 68 -4.89 6.41 13.54
C GLN A 68 -3.98 5.60 14.45
N LEU A 69 -2.88 5.08 13.89
CA LEU A 69 -1.89 4.31 14.63
C LEU A 69 -1.09 5.24 15.54
N THR A 70 -1.26 5.15 16.85
CA THR A 70 -0.58 6.02 17.82
C THR A 70 0.70 5.42 18.38
N GLN A 71 0.81 4.09 18.43
CA GLN A 71 2.00 3.43 18.96
C GLN A 71 2.19 2.03 18.36
N ILE A 72 3.45 1.65 18.15
CA ILE A 72 3.90 0.27 17.92
C ILE A 72 4.86 -0.11 19.05
N GLU A 73 4.55 -1.15 19.82
CA GLU A 73 5.50 -1.80 20.73
C GLU A 73 6.15 -2.99 19.97
N ASP A 74 7.41 -2.88 19.55
CA ASP A 74 8.15 -3.94 18.84
C ASP A 74 9.22 -4.57 19.75
N SER A 75 9.21 -5.89 19.93
CA SER A 75 10.15 -6.61 20.80
C SER A 75 11.61 -6.56 20.35
N ARG A 76 11.87 -6.22 19.08
CA ARG A 76 13.20 -6.15 18.46
C ARG A 76 13.68 -4.71 18.32
N LYS A 77 12.76 -3.77 18.07
CA LYS A 77 13.09 -2.36 17.74
C LYS A 77 12.68 -1.36 18.82
N GLY A 78 11.98 -1.78 19.86
CA GLY A 78 11.41 -0.92 20.90
C GLY A 78 10.10 -0.24 20.48
N ALA A 79 9.62 0.67 21.32
CA ALA A 79 8.37 1.38 21.09
C ALA A 79 8.55 2.55 20.10
N THR A 80 7.62 2.71 19.17
CA THR A 80 7.52 3.87 18.27
C THR A 80 6.21 4.59 18.50
N ASP A 81 6.26 5.88 18.82
CA ASP A 81 5.09 6.73 19.03
C ASP A 81 4.84 7.64 17.82
N TYR A 82 3.57 7.84 17.47
CA TYR A 82 3.15 8.68 16.35
C TYR A 82 2.18 9.76 16.80
N ARG A 83 2.26 10.93 16.16
CA ARG A 83 1.31 12.02 16.36
C ARG A 83 0.84 12.59 15.02
N TYR A 84 -0.41 13.01 15.02
CA TYR A 84 -1.09 13.54 13.84
C TYR A 84 -1.62 14.94 14.10
N ASP A 85 -1.79 15.71 13.03
CA ASP A 85 -2.59 16.94 13.08
C ASP A 85 -4.10 16.61 12.98
N PRO A 86 -5.00 17.60 13.18
CA PRO A 86 -6.45 17.37 13.13
C PRO A 86 -7.00 16.86 11.80
N VAL A 87 -6.24 16.96 10.71
CA VAL A 87 -6.62 16.43 9.39
C VAL A 87 -5.94 15.09 9.08
N GLY A 88 -5.26 14.50 10.06
CA GLY A 88 -4.72 13.14 9.99
C GLY A 88 -3.35 12.99 9.35
N ARG A 89 -2.61 14.10 9.16
CA ARG A 89 -1.23 14.06 8.62
C ARG A 89 -0.25 13.76 9.74
N LEU A 90 0.75 12.92 9.47
CA LEU A 90 1.76 12.53 10.45
C LEU A 90 2.73 13.68 10.72
N ILE A 91 2.71 14.24 11.93
CA ILE A 91 3.56 15.38 12.33
C ILE A 91 4.78 14.99 13.17
N GLU A 92 4.76 13.81 13.79
CA GLU A 92 5.87 13.33 14.61
C GLU A 92 5.90 11.80 14.67
N ALA A 93 7.10 11.22 14.53
CA ALA A 93 7.38 9.81 14.78
C ALA A 93 8.61 9.70 15.70
N ILE A 94 8.49 9.00 16.82
CA ILE A 94 9.54 8.87 17.84
C ILE A 94 9.83 7.38 18.05
N ALA A 95 11.00 6.93 17.59
CA ALA A 95 11.52 5.59 17.81
C ALA A 95 12.83 5.65 18.63
N PRO A 96 13.37 4.53 19.13
CA PRO A 96 14.64 4.54 19.83
C PRO A 96 15.77 5.11 18.95
N GLY A 97 16.41 6.16 19.45
CA GLY A 97 17.49 6.86 18.75
C GLY A 97 17.07 7.63 17.49
N LEU A 98 15.77 7.80 17.22
CA LEU A 98 15.28 8.55 16.05
C LEU A 98 14.02 9.34 16.40
N ARG A 99 14.05 10.64 16.15
CA ARG A 99 12.87 11.51 16.23
C ARG A 99 12.72 12.26 14.92
N GLU A 100 11.60 12.06 14.28
CA GLU A 100 11.24 12.73 13.04
C GLU A 100 10.07 13.68 13.30
N ARG A 101 10.15 14.89 12.74
CA ARG A 101 9.10 15.90 12.82
C ARG A 101 8.81 16.42 11.42
N PHE A 102 7.54 16.59 11.12
CA PHE A 102 7.07 16.99 9.80
C PHE A 102 6.23 18.25 9.90
N ALA A 103 6.43 19.15 8.94
CA ALA A 103 5.57 20.29 8.71
C ALA A 103 4.99 20.17 7.30
N PHE A 104 3.75 20.62 7.13
CA PHE A 104 3.04 20.53 5.88
C PHE A 104 2.45 21.88 5.49
N ASP A 105 2.53 22.22 4.21
CA ASP A 105 1.76 23.33 3.66
C ASP A 105 0.26 22.95 3.52
N PRO A 106 -0.64 23.89 3.15
CA PRO A 106 -2.07 23.57 2.98
C PRO A 106 -2.37 22.56 1.87
N ALA A 107 -1.44 22.30 0.96
CA ALA A 107 -1.56 21.29 -0.09
C ALA A 107 -0.94 19.94 0.33
N SER A 108 -0.53 19.79 1.59
CA SER A 108 0.11 18.58 2.14
C SER A 108 1.48 18.25 1.54
N ASN A 109 2.20 19.26 1.03
CA ASN A 109 3.63 19.10 0.75
C ASN A 109 4.41 19.12 2.06
N ILE A 110 5.31 18.14 2.25
CA ILE A 110 6.25 18.14 3.37
C ILE A 110 7.28 19.26 3.11
N VAL A 111 7.46 20.13 4.10
CA VAL A 111 8.40 21.26 4.02
C VAL A 111 9.19 21.39 5.30
N ASP A 112 10.32 22.10 5.25
CA ASP A 112 11.04 22.46 6.46
C ASP A 112 10.19 23.42 7.30
N PRO A 113 10.06 23.20 8.63
CA PRO A 113 9.48 24.20 9.51
C PRO A 113 10.35 25.45 9.41
N GLY A 114 9.81 26.52 8.79
CA GLY A 114 10.61 27.59 8.21
C GLY A 114 11.66 28.21 9.15
N ARG A 115 12.80 28.61 8.58
CA ARG A 115 13.70 29.58 9.22
C ARG A 115 12.92 30.90 9.45
N PRO A 116 13.10 31.59 10.59
CA PRO A 116 12.35 32.79 10.97
C PRO A 116 12.50 34.00 10.03
N GLU A 117 13.36 33.90 9.01
CA GLU A 117 13.71 35.02 8.13
C GLU A 117 12.61 35.33 7.10
N ASN A 118 11.74 34.36 6.78
CA ASN A 118 10.56 34.56 5.93
C ASN A 118 9.27 34.86 6.71
N ALA A 119 9.35 34.96 8.05
CA ALA A 119 8.23 35.32 8.92
C ALA A 119 8.04 36.85 9.06
N ARG A 120 8.39 37.63 8.03
CA ARG A 120 8.09 39.06 8.00
C ARG A 120 6.70 39.31 7.40
N ALA A 121 5.68 39.17 8.25
CA ALA A 121 4.55 40.10 8.40
C ALA A 121 3.37 39.42 9.13
N GLN A 122 3.41 39.43 10.46
CA GLN A 122 2.32 39.81 11.38
C GLN A 122 2.62 39.24 12.76
N ALA A 123 3.32 40.02 13.57
CA ALA A 123 3.39 39.80 15.00
C ALA A 123 2.04 40.16 15.62
N GLY A 124 1.39 39.21 16.29
CA GLY A 124 0.14 39.43 17.01
C GLY A 124 -0.20 38.26 17.93
N LEU A 125 0.12 38.46 19.22
CA LEU A 125 -0.45 37.81 20.41
C LEU A 125 -0.24 36.30 20.60
N ALA A 126 0.63 36.00 21.56
CA ALA A 126 0.80 34.69 22.17
C ALA A 126 -0.51 34.20 22.80
N ALA A 127 -1.07 33.14 22.22
CA ALA A 127 -2.04 32.27 22.86
C ALA A 127 -1.55 30.82 22.70
N ARG A 128 -1.53 30.08 23.81
CA ARG A 128 -1.27 28.63 23.82
C ARG A 128 -2.20 27.99 22.80
N SER A 129 -1.65 27.45 21.72
CA SER A 129 -2.43 26.90 20.63
C SER A 129 -2.18 25.41 20.52
N GLU A 130 -3.26 24.63 20.57
CA GLU A 130 -3.37 23.22 20.18
C GLU A 130 -3.13 23.02 18.66
N SER A 131 -2.35 23.92 18.04
CA SER A 131 -1.94 23.89 16.65
C SER A 131 -0.43 23.73 16.60
N THR A 132 0.02 22.56 16.15
CA THR A 132 1.43 22.26 15.86
C THR A 132 1.90 22.87 14.53
N LEU A 133 1.07 23.67 13.87
CA LEU A 133 1.40 24.35 12.63
C LEU A 133 2.25 25.60 12.93
N PRO A 134 3.43 25.76 12.30
CA PRO A 134 4.17 27.03 12.34
C PRO A 134 3.26 28.19 11.90
N ALA A 135 3.43 29.37 12.51
CA ALA A 135 2.65 30.57 12.18
C ALA A 135 2.72 30.96 10.69
N SER A 136 3.76 30.52 9.99
CA SER A 136 3.88 30.55 8.54
C SER A 136 4.60 29.30 8.05
N VAL A 137 3.95 28.53 7.17
CA VAL A 137 4.57 27.43 6.43
C VAL A 137 4.80 27.91 4.99
N PRO A 138 6.01 27.74 4.41
CA PRO A 138 6.25 28.08 3.00
C PRO A 138 5.26 27.33 2.10
N LYS A 139 4.56 28.06 1.23
CA LYS A 139 3.64 27.45 0.26
C LYS A 139 4.43 26.95 -0.93
N VAL A 140 4.19 25.71 -1.35
CA VAL A 140 4.79 25.17 -2.55
C VAL A 140 3.91 25.50 -3.76
N LEU A 141 4.41 26.36 -4.66
CA LEU A 141 3.67 26.74 -5.86
C LEU A 141 3.62 25.59 -6.87
N GLY A 142 2.42 25.31 -7.40
CA GLY A 142 2.19 24.23 -8.36
C GLY A 142 2.48 22.83 -7.82
N ASN A 143 2.62 22.67 -6.49
CA ASN A 143 3.14 21.46 -5.86
C ASN A 143 4.53 21.04 -6.39
N LEU A 144 5.36 21.99 -6.83
CA LEU A 144 6.74 21.73 -7.21
C LEU A 144 7.67 22.07 -6.05
N LEU A 145 7.95 21.09 -5.18
CA LEU A 145 8.83 21.27 -4.02
C LEU A 145 10.22 21.63 -4.51
N ARG A 146 10.71 22.85 -4.23
CA ARG A 146 12.02 23.34 -4.72
C ARG A 146 13.17 23.11 -3.75
N GLU A 147 12.88 23.08 -2.45
CA GLU A 147 13.87 22.83 -1.41
C GLU A 147 13.22 22.07 -0.26
N TYR A 148 13.93 21.08 0.29
CA TYR A 148 13.56 20.38 1.52
C TYR A 148 14.78 19.69 2.13
N ALA A 149 14.99 19.84 3.44
CA ALA A 149 16.06 19.20 4.19
C ALA A 149 17.46 19.40 3.56
N GLY A 150 17.72 20.62 3.07
CA GLY A 150 18.98 20.98 2.39
C GLY A 150 19.14 20.41 0.97
N THR A 151 18.11 19.78 0.43
CA THR A 151 18.07 19.25 -0.95
C THR A 151 17.27 20.17 -1.85
N HIS A 152 17.82 20.49 -3.02
CA HIS A 152 17.16 21.30 -4.04
C HIS A 152 16.65 20.42 -5.19
N PHE A 153 15.50 20.80 -5.75
CA PHE A 153 14.80 20.03 -6.79
C PHE A 153 14.42 20.94 -7.96
N ASP A 154 14.82 20.52 -9.16
CA ASP A 154 14.45 21.18 -10.41
C ASP A 154 13.57 20.29 -11.26
N TYR A 155 12.58 20.91 -11.90
CA TYR A 155 11.57 20.24 -12.70
C TYR A 155 11.55 20.83 -14.11
N ASP A 156 11.17 20.00 -15.08
CA ASP A 156 10.86 20.45 -16.44
C ASP A 156 9.51 21.21 -16.50
N ALA A 157 9.12 21.64 -17.71
CA ALA A 157 7.84 22.32 -17.93
C ALA A 157 6.62 21.41 -17.72
N GLN A 158 6.79 20.09 -17.80
CA GLN A 158 5.79 19.08 -17.50
C GLN A 158 5.76 18.73 -16.00
N GLY A 159 6.65 19.29 -15.18
CA GLY A 159 6.72 19.01 -13.75
C GLY A 159 7.37 17.68 -13.39
N HIS A 160 8.15 17.07 -14.28
CA HIS A 160 9.01 15.94 -13.93
C HIS A 160 10.27 16.43 -13.25
N LEU A 161 10.69 15.76 -12.17
CA LEU A 161 11.96 16.04 -11.52
C LEU A 161 13.10 15.70 -12.48
N ILE A 162 13.90 16.69 -12.87
CA ILE A 162 15.05 16.52 -13.78
C ILE A 162 16.40 16.64 -13.06
N GLN A 163 16.43 17.25 -11.88
CA GLN A 163 17.66 17.34 -11.08
C GLN A 163 17.36 17.41 -9.58
N LYS A 164 18.10 16.63 -8.79
CA LYS A 164 18.14 16.68 -7.32
C LYS A 164 19.57 17.03 -6.88
N ARG A 165 19.74 18.07 -6.08
CA ARG A 165 21.03 18.47 -5.50
C ARG A 165 20.97 18.42 -3.98
N SER A 166 21.67 17.46 -3.40
CA SER A 166 21.81 17.29 -1.95
C SER A 166 23.21 17.71 -1.52
N PRO A 167 23.50 17.81 -0.20
CA PRO A 167 24.86 17.98 0.29
C PRO A 167 25.80 16.82 -0.12
N ALA A 168 25.25 15.64 -0.43
CA ALA A 168 26.03 14.51 -0.90
C ALA A 168 26.42 14.64 -2.39
N GLY A 169 25.67 15.39 -3.20
CA GLY A 169 25.99 15.63 -4.60
C GLY A 169 24.74 15.82 -5.47
N THR A 170 24.80 15.37 -6.72
CA THR A 170 23.75 15.63 -7.72
C THR A 170 23.22 14.35 -8.34
N GLN A 171 21.92 14.32 -8.61
CA GLN A 171 21.25 13.34 -9.46
C GLN A 171 20.54 14.07 -10.61
N ARG A 172 20.57 13.50 -11.81
CA ARG A 172 19.87 13.99 -13.00
C ARG A 172 18.99 12.89 -13.56
N TYR A 173 17.82 13.25 -14.05
CA TYR A 173 16.82 12.30 -14.56
C TYR A 173 16.32 12.74 -15.94
N GLU A 174 16.08 11.77 -16.80
CA GLU A 174 15.51 11.95 -18.13
C GLU A 174 14.22 11.15 -18.23
N TRP A 175 13.23 11.71 -18.94
CA TRP A 175 11.87 11.19 -19.01
C TRP A 175 11.45 11.02 -20.47
N ASP A 176 10.66 9.98 -20.75
CA ASP A 176 10.06 9.76 -22.06
C ASP A 176 8.73 10.52 -22.22
N ALA A 177 8.17 10.48 -23.43
CA ALA A 177 6.91 11.15 -23.76
C ALA A 177 5.67 10.53 -23.08
N PHE A 178 5.82 9.43 -22.35
CA PHE A 178 4.77 8.75 -21.58
C PHE A 178 4.91 9.00 -20.07
N ASP A 179 5.67 10.03 -19.67
CA ASP A 179 5.92 10.42 -18.28
C ASP A 179 6.66 9.33 -17.46
N ARG A 180 7.50 8.50 -18.11
CA ARG A 180 8.30 7.44 -17.48
C ARG A 180 9.79 7.80 -17.48
N MET A 181 10.48 7.51 -16.38
CA MET A 181 11.92 7.80 -16.27
C MET A 181 12.71 6.89 -17.21
N GLN A 182 13.38 7.44 -18.22
CA GLN A 182 14.15 6.66 -19.18
C GLN A 182 15.60 6.47 -18.73
N ALA A 183 16.18 7.46 -18.05
CA ALA A 183 17.55 7.39 -17.57
C ALA A 183 17.77 8.20 -16.28
N ALA A 184 18.79 7.82 -15.52
CA ALA A 184 19.28 8.59 -14.39
C ALA A 184 20.80 8.55 -14.29
N GLN A 185 21.39 9.70 -13.94
CA GLN A 185 22.80 9.84 -13.63
C GLN A 185 22.94 10.32 -12.19
N VAL A 186 23.77 9.65 -11.40
CA VAL A 186 23.97 9.95 -9.99
C VAL A 186 25.44 10.17 -9.71
N GLU A 187 25.72 11.30 -9.07
CA GLU A 187 27.00 11.69 -8.54
C GLU A 187 26.84 12.19 -7.10
N GLU A 188 26.60 11.28 -6.16
CA GLU A 188 26.44 11.59 -4.73
C GLU A 188 27.41 10.80 -3.85
N GLY A 189 28.32 11.49 -3.16
CA GLY A 189 29.34 10.86 -2.31
C GLY A 189 30.14 9.84 -3.10
N LEU A 190 30.15 8.59 -2.62
CA LEU A 190 30.75 7.43 -3.31
C LEU A 190 29.83 6.79 -4.37
N ARG A 191 28.54 7.12 -4.39
CA ARG A 191 27.59 6.58 -5.36
C ARG A 191 27.78 7.30 -6.70
N ARG A 192 28.19 6.51 -7.68
CA ARG A 192 28.39 6.93 -9.08
C ARG A 192 27.69 5.90 -9.97
N SER A 193 26.61 6.30 -10.62
CA SER A 193 25.87 5.41 -11.51
C SER A 193 25.29 6.16 -12.71
N ALA A 194 25.31 5.47 -13.85
CA ALA A 194 24.50 5.80 -15.02
C ALA A 194 23.54 4.63 -15.24
N SER A 195 22.25 4.95 -15.35
CA SER A 195 21.19 3.96 -15.44
C SER A 195 20.20 4.27 -16.56
N SER A 196 19.65 3.22 -17.15
CA SER A 196 18.61 3.28 -18.18
C SER A 196 17.50 2.27 -17.87
N TYR A 197 16.25 2.68 -18.08
CA TYR A 197 15.07 1.89 -17.75
C TYR A 197 14.23 1.63 -18.99
N TYR A 198 13.71 0.41 -19.10
CA TYR A 198 12.98 -0.06 -20.28
C TYR A 198 11.60 -0.57 -19.87
N TYR A 199 10.58 -0.20 -20.64
CA TYR A 199 9.19 -0.46 -20.31
C TYR A 199 8.46 -1.14 -21.48
N ASP A 200 7.48 -1.98 -21.15
CA ASP A 200 6.55 -2.52 -22.15
C ASP A 200 5.44 -1.51 -22.51
N ALA A 201 4.56 -1.92 -23.43
CA ALA A 201 3.43 -1.11 -23.90
C ALA A 201 2.37 -0.83 -22.81
N LEU A 202 2.34 -1.62 -21.73
CA LEU A 202 1.50 -1.39 -20.55
C LEU A 202 2.23 -0.50 -19.52
N GLY A 203 3.45 -0.06 -19.81
CA GLY A 203 4.28 0.74 -18.92
C GLY A 203 4.93 -0.04 -17.79
N ARG A 204 4.95 -1.38 -17.81
CA ARG A 204 5.72 -2.20 -16.85
C ARG A 204 7.19 -2.06 -17.15
N ARG A 205 8.01 -1.79 -16.12
CA ARG A 205 9.46 -1.86 -16.28
C ARG A 205 9.86 -3.30 -16.53
N ILE A 206 10.42 -3.60 -17.69
CA ILE A 206 10.84 -4.95 -18.11
C ILE A 206 12.36 -5.13 -18.04
N ALA A 207 13.14 -4.05 -18.00
CA ALA A 207 14.56 -4.11 -17.72
C ALA A 207 15.09 -2.81 -17.13
N LYS A 208 16.24 -2.92 -16.47
CA LYS A 208 17.13 -1.79 -16.20
C LYS A 208 18.57 -2.16 -16.52
N GLU A 209 19.35 -1.18 -16.90
CA GLU A 209 20.80 -1.30 -17.08
C GLU A 209 21.46 -0.26 -16.18
N VAL A 210 22.42 -0.69 -15.35
CA VAL A 210 23.15 0.17 -14.42
C VAL A 210 24.63 -0.09 -14.57
N ASN A 211 25.40 0.90 -15.01
CA ASN A 211 26.84 0.78 -15.25
C ASN A 211 27.23 -0.44 -16.11
N GLY A 212 26.40 -0.80 -17.09
CA GLY A 212 26.60 -1.95 -17.98
C GLY A 212 26.02 -3.27 -17.48
N ALA A 213 25.59 -3.38 -16.22
CA ALA A 213 24.93 -4.57 -15.68
C ALA A 213 23.42 -4.50 -15.93
N ARG A 214 22.84 -5.57 -16.49
CA ARG A 214 21.42 -5.65 -16.83
C ARG A 214 20.63 -6.47 -15.80
N THR A 215 19.45 -5.99 -15.45
CA THR A 215 18.42 -6.73 -14.71
C THR A 215 17.13 -6.74 -15.53
N VAL A 216 16.51 -7.91 -15.68
CA VAL A 216 15.21 -8.07 -16.36
C VAL A 216 14.11 -8.35 -15.34
N PHE A 217 12.88 -7.92 -15.65
CA PHE A 217 11.73 -8.02 -14.76
C PHE A 217 10.55 -8.70 -15.45
N GLY A 218 9.92 -9.64 -14.76
CA GLY A 218 8.65 -10.26 -15.16
C GLY A 218 7.50 -9.89 -14.25
N TRP A 219 6.28 -9.94 -14.74
CA TRP A 219 5.09 -9.40 -14.06
C TRP A 219 3.91 -10.37 -14.09
N ASP A 220 3.17 -10.44 -12.98
CA ASP A 220 1.86 -11.09 -12.86
C ASP A 220 0.80 -10.01 -12.62
N GLY A 221 0.09 -9.61 -13.69
CA GLY A 221 -0.72 -8.40 -13.66
C GLY A 221 0.11 -7.16 -13.33
N ASP A 222 -0.16 -6.56 -12.16
CA ASP A 222 0.53 -5.37 -11.62
C ASP A 222 1.57 -5.68 -10.53
N THR A 223 1.71 -6.94 -10.10
CA THR A 223 2.75 -7.34 -9.13
C THR A 223 3.99 -7.87 -9.85
N LEU A 224 5.16 -7.62 -9.26
CA LEU A 224 6.44 -8.06 -9.80
C LEU A 224 6.58 -9.58 -9.61
N ALA A 225 6.57 -10.36 -10.67
CA ALA A 225 6.70 -11.81 -10.57
C ALA A 225 8.15 -12.24 -10.29
N TYR A 226 9.12 -11.60 -10.96
CA TYR A 226 10.54 -11.85 -10.73
C TYR A 226 11.43 -10.69 -11.18
N GLU A 227 12.63 -10.65 -10.62
CA GLU A 227 13.79 -9.90 -11.15
C GLU A 227 14.95 -10.86 -11.37
N SER A 228 15.67 -10.72 -12.49
CA SER A 228 16.81 -11.59 -12.81
C SER A 228 17.99 -10.77 -13.32
N ASP A 229 19.16 -11.00 -12.74
CA ASP A 229 20.45 -10.51 -13.21
C ASP A 229 21.32 -11.68 -13.73
N GLU A 230 22.59 -11.43 -14.04
CA GLU A 230 23.53 -12.47 -14.51
C GLU A 230 23.88 -13.53 -13.45
N ALA A 231 23.65 -13.24 -12.17
CA ALA A 231 24.02 -14.11 -11.05
C ALA A 231 22.83 -14.94 -10.54
N ARG A 232 21.62 -14.39 -10.52
CA ARG A 232 20.43 -15.04 -9.95
C ARG A 232 19.11 -14.45 -10.45
N SER A 233 18.04 -15.22 -10.24
CA SER A 233 16.66 -14.73 -10.32
C SER A 233 16.00 -14.79 -8.95
N THR A 234 15.30 -13.72 -8.57
CA THR A 234 14.45 -13.66 -7.37
C THR A 234 13.00 -13.60 -7.83
N HIS A 235 12.20 -14.57 -7.42
CA HIS A 235 10.78 -14.65 -7.72
C HIS A 235 9.96 -14.32 -6.48
N TYR A 236 8.85 -13.61 -6.64
CA TYR A 236 8.01 -13.15 -5.53
C TYR A 236 6.64 -13.82 -5.54
N VAL A 237 6.13 -14.09 -4.35
CA VAL A 237 4.77 -14.57 -4.11
C VAL A 237 4.09 -13.59 -3.17
N TYR A 238 2.95 -13.05 -3.61
CA TYR A 238 2.15 -12.10 -2.84
C TYR A 238 0.90 -12.76 -2.28
N GLU A 239 0.31 -12.15 -1.26
CA GLU A 239 -1.06 -12.46 -0.88
C GLU A 239 -2.00 -12.12 -2.05
N ALA A 240 -2.96 -13.01 -2.28
CA ALA A 240 -3.86 -12.91 -3.42
C ALA A 240 -4.51 -11.52 -3.52
N ARG A 241 -4.36 -10.88 -4.69
CA ARG A 241 -4.97 -9.57 -5.03
C ARG A 241 -4.49 -8.41 -4.14
N THR A 242 -3.34 -8.58 -3.46
CA THR A 242 -2.67 -7.50 -2.72
C THR A 242 -1.23 -7.33 -3.22
N PHE A 243 -0.52 -6.36 -2.66
CA PHE A 243 0.91 -6.16 -2.87
C PHE A 243 1.73 -6.57 -1.64
N VAL A 244 1.11 -7.32 -0.72
CA VAL A 244 1.77 -7.80 0.50
C VAL A 244 2.57 -9.05 0.16
N PRO A 245 3.92 -9.02 0.23
CA PRO A 245 4.71 -10.19 -0.10
C PRO A 245 4.60 -11.25 1.00
N MET A 246 4.53 -12.51 0.58
CA MET A 246 4.42 -13.67 1.46
C MET A 246 5.71 -14.49 1.47
N ALA A 247 6.31 -14.69 0.30
CA ALA A 247 7.57 -15.38 0.13
C ALA A 247 8.34 -14.85 -1.08
N GLN A 248 9.66 -15.06 -1.07
CA GLN A 248 10.49 -15.01 -2.27
C GLN A 248 11.24 -16.33 -2.42
N TYR A 249 11.62 -16.68 -3.64
CA TYR A 249 12.55 -17.78 -3.87
C TYR A 249 13.63 -17.38 -4.88
N VAL A 250 14.85 -17.84 -4.61
CA VAL A 250 16.02 -17.55 -5.44
C VAL A 250 16.39 -18.76 -6.26
N THR A 251 16.57 -18.56 -7.56
CA THR A 251 16.98 -19.59 -8.53
C THR A 251 18.15 -19.09 -9.38
N ALA A 252 18.63 -19.95 -10.29
CA ALA A 252 19.49 -19.50 -11.38
C ALA A 252 18.81 -18.39 -12.21
N PRO A 253 19.59 -17.54 -12.89
CA PRO A 253 19.07 -16.53 -13.81
C PRO A 253 18.03 -17.08 -14.79
N VAL A 254 17.04 -16.26 -15.12
CA VAL A 254 16.10 -16.57 -16.20
C VAL A 254 16.80 -16.34 -17.54
N GLU A 255 16.98 -17.42 -18.31
CA GLU A 255 17.42 -17.33 -19.70
C GLU A 255 16.22 -16.94 -20.57
N GLY A 256 16.30 -15.76 -21.20
CA GLY A 256 15.31 -15.32 -22.16
C GLY A 256 15.36 -16.14 -23.44
N ILE A 257 14.22 -16.32 -24.09
CA ILE A 257 14.14 -16.90 -25.42
C ILE A 257 14.31 -15.75 -26.42
N GLU A 258 15.33 -15.80 -27.28
CA GLU A 258 15.52 -14.78 -28.31
C GLU A 258 14.28 -14.68 -29.21
N THR A 259 13.76 -13.46 -29.34
CA THR A 259 12.64 -13.19 -30.26
C THR A 259 13.18 -13.22 -31.68
N PRO A 260 12.67 -14.10 -32.58
CA PRO A 260 13.14 -14.16 -33.94
C PRO A 260 12.86 -12.84 -34.67
N VAL A 261 13.83 -12.36 -35.46
CA VAL A 261 13.61 -11.21 -36.36
C VAL A 261 12.76 -11.69 -37.54
N ALA A 262 11.51 -11.26 -37.60
CA ALA A 262 10.63 -11.55 -38.74
C ALA A 262 10.80 -10.49 -39.85
N CYS A 263 11.19 -10.93 -41.05
CA CYS A 263 11.21 -10.10 -42.26
C CYS A 263 9.85 -10.19 -43.00
N GLU A 264 9.52 -9.22 -43.86
CA GLU A 264 8.24 -9.14 -44.62
C GLU A 264 7.83 -10.43 -45.36
N GLY A 265 8.78 -11.33 -45.68
CA GLY A 265 8.50 -12.63 -46.33
C GLY A 265 8.22 -13.80 -45.37
N ASN A 266 8.41 -13.65 -44.06
CA ASN A 266 8.28 -14.73 -43.10
C ASN A 266 6.82 -14.87 -42.65
N ARG A 267 6.15 -15.93 -43.10
CA ARG A 267 4.83 -16.32 -42.58
C ARG A 267 5.00 -16.96 -41.21
N TYR A 268 4.25 -16.50 -40.21
CA TYR A 268 4.20 -17.16 -38.90
C TYR A 268 3.80 -18.62 -39.06
N ARG A 269 4.59 -19.51 -38.48
CA ARG A 269 4.36 -20.95 -38.40
C ARG A 269 4.50 -21.36 -36.93
N PRO A 270 3.46 -21.94 -36.30
CA PRO A 270 3.52 -22.41 -34.91
C PRO A 270 4.76 -23.27 -34.62
N GLU A 271 5.15 -24.13 -35.58
CA GLU A 271 6.33 -24.98 -35.47
C GLU A 271 7.66 -24.22 -35.40
N ASP A 272 7.72 -22.96 -35.85
CA ASP A 272 8.90 -22.08 -35.80
C ASP A 272 8.87 -21.12 -34.60
N ASP A 273 7.80 -21.17 -33.80
CA ASP A 273 7.66 -20.37 -32.59
C ASP A 273 8.59 -20.94 -31.50
N PRO A 274 9.63 -20.20 -31.08
CA PRO A 274 10.57 -20.71 -30.08
C PRO A 274 9.90 -20.90 -28.71
N LEU A 275 8.75 -20.26 -28.44
CA LEU A 275 7.94 -20.51 -27.24
C LEU A 275 7.25 -21.88 -27.29
N GLN A 276 6.99 -22.42 -28.48
CA GLN A 276 6.40 -23.76 -28.65
C GLN A 276 7.46 -24.87 -28.64
N ARG A 277 8.74 -24.52 -28.89
CA ARG A 277 9.85 -25.47 -28.95
C ARG A 277 10.49 -25.80 -27.61
N VAL A 278 10.11 -25.14 -26.50
CA VAL A 278 10.75 -25.30 -25.18
C VAL A 278 10.57 -26.74 -24.67
N PRO A 279 11.61 -27.61 -24.67
CA PRO A 279 11.53 -28.91 -24.03
C PRO A 279 11.93 -28.76 -22.54
N VAL A 280 11.09 -29.31 -21.65
CA VAL A 280 11.35 -29.91 -20.32
C VAL A 280 12.30 -29.14 -19.36
N PRO A 281 11.92 -28.97 -18.07
CA PRO A 281 12.53 -28.00 -17.15
C PRO A 281 14.06 -28.08 -17.13
N VAL A 282 14.72 -26.95 -17.38
CA VAL A 282 16.11 -26.76 -16.94
C VAL A 282 16.14 -27.15 -15.48
N ALA A 283 17.02 -28.09 -15.12
CA ALA A 283 17.15 -28.56 -13.76
C ALA A 283 17.24 -27.34 -12.83
N GLN A 284 16.14 -27.06 -12.12
CA GLN A 284 16.11 -25.99 -11.13
C GLN A 284 17.15 -26.39 -10.10
N GLY A 285 18.31 -25.72 -10.10
CA GLY A 285 19.17 -25.74 -8.93
C GLY A 285 18.32 -25.41 -7.70
N ASP A 286 18.63 -26.02 -6.54
CA ASP A 286 17.84 -25.91 -5.31
C ASP A 286 17.28 -24.50 -5.10
N ALA A 287 15.98 -24.32 -5.37
CA ALA A 287 15.31 -23.06 -5.13
C ALA A 287 15.32 -22.79 -3.63
N ARG A 288 15.83 -21.63 -3.22
CA ARG A 288 15.90 -21.26 -1.79
C ARG A 288 14.75 -20.34 -1.47
N VAL A 289 13.83 -20.79 -0.60
CA VAL A 289 12.64 -20.03 -0.22
C VAL A 289 12.92 -19.21 1.04
N MET A 290 12.50 -17.95 1.03
CA MET A 290 12.44 -17.08 2.19
C MET A 290 11.02 -16.55 2.38
N PHE A 291 10.58 -16.41 3.62
CA PHE A 291 9.22 -16.02 3.97
C PHE A 291 9.21 -14.64 4.62
N TYR A 292 8.32 -13.77 4.14
CA TYR A 292 8.18 -12.41 4.61
C TYR A 292 7.29 -12.28 5.85
N TYR A 293 7.70 -11.37 6.73
CA TYR A 293 6.91 -10.86 7.84
C TYR A 293 6.81 -9.36 7.74
N CYS A 294 5.59 -8.89 7.52
CA CYS A 294 5.29 -7.51 7.22
C CYS A 294 4.68 -6.78 8.43
N ASP A 295 4.68 -5.45 8.39
CA ASP A 295 3.95 -4.60 9.33
C ASP A 295 2.43 -4.59 9.05
N GLN A 296 1.70 -3.70 9.75
CA GLN A 296 0.24 -3.58 9.66
C GLN A 296 -0.27 -3.10 8.29
N ILE A 297 0.59 -2.51 7.45
CA ILE A 297 0.26 -2.06 6.10
C ILE A 297 0.99 -2.88 5.03
N GLY A 298 1.61 -4.02 5.38
CA GLY A 298 2.23 -4.92 4.41
C GLY A 298 3.67 -4.58 4.02
N THR A 299 4.35 -3.71 4.75
CA THR A 299 5.78 -3.39 4.55
C THR A 299 6.66 -4.52 5.09
N PRO A 300 7.57 -5.12 4.30
CA PRO A 300 8.51 -6.14 4.78
C PRO A 300 9.38 -5.64 5.93
N LEU A 301 9.39 -6.32 7.07
CA LEU A 301 10.26 -5.97 8.21
C LEU A 301 11.29 -7.04 8.54
N MET A 302 11.00 -8.30 8.20
CA MET A 302 11.84 -9.45 8.51
C MET A 302 11.59 -10.57 7.50
N MET A 303 12.60 -11.41 7.24
CA MET A 303 12.45 -12.68 6.52
C MET A 303 13.06 -13.85 7.29
N THR A 304 12.45 -15.03 7.16
CA THR A 304 13.07 -16.30 7.60
C THR A 304 13.27 -17.25 6.44
N ASP A 305 14.31 -18.09 6.49
CA ASP A 305 14.52 -19.17 5.54
C ASP A 305 13.72 -20.44 5.87
N GLU A 306 13.97 -21.52 5.11
CA GLU A 306 13.35 -22.84 5.29
C GLU A 306 13.75 -23.56 6.59
N ALA A 307 14.84 -23.14 7.24
CA ALA A 307 15.20 -23.61 8.58
C ALA A 307 14.54 -22.77 9.71
N GLY A 308 13.85 -21.69 9.32
CA GLY A 308 13.22 -20.75 10.25
C GLY A 308 14.19 -19.72 10.83
N GLU A 309 15.42 -19.64 10.30
CA GLU A 309 16.44 -18.66 10.70
C GLU A 309 16.11 -17.29 10.14
N VAL A 310 16.33 -16.24 10.93
CA VAL A 310 16.11 -14.85 10.48
C VAL A 310 17.28 -14.45 9.58
N VAL A 311 17.01 -14.32 8.28
CA VAL A 311 18.04 -14.05 7.25
C VAL A 311 18.09 -12.60 6.79
N TRP A 312 17.04 -11.83 7.05
CA TRP A 312 16.95 -10.43 6.67
C TRP A 312 16.05 -9.67 7.63
N GLU A 313 16.43 -8.44 7.97
CA GLU A 313 15.63 -7.49 8.75
C GLU A 313 15.87 -6.07 8.23
N ALA A 314 14.85 -5.21 8.29
CA ALA A 314 15.02 -3.79 7.98
C ALA A 314 14.24 -2.90 8.94
N ALA A 315 14.79 -1.72 9.21
CA ALA A 315 14.12 -0.61 9.87
C ALA A 315 14.02 0.58 8.91
N TYR A 316 12.88 1.26 8.93
CA TYR A 316 12.58 2.39 8.05
C TYR A 316 12.28 3.64 8.88
N LYS A 317 12.56 4.79 8.29
CA LYS A 317 11.99 6.07 8.70
C LYS A 317 10.51 6.12 8.34
N ALA A 318 9.78 7.09 8.90
CA ALA A 318 8.33 7.17 8.75
C ALA A 318 7.86 7.14 7.29
N TRP A 319 8.57 7.82 6.38
CA TRP A 319 8.23 7.91 4.95
C TRP A 319 8.95 6.88 4.07
N GLY A 320 9.45 5.79 4.65
CA GLY A 320 9.93 4.63 3.90
C GLY A 320 11.42 4.65 3.55
N GLU A 321 12.17 5.69 3.93
CA GLU A 321 13.64 5.69 3.79
C GLU A 321 14.23 4.60 4.68
N THR A 322 15.08 3.75 4.11
CA THR A 322 15.76 2.69 4.86
C THR A 322 16.74 3.29 5.86
N ARG A 323 16.54 3.00 7.15
CA ARG A 323 17.46 3.37 8.23
C ARG A 323 18.55 2.33 8.43
N GLU A 324 18.15 1.06 8.44
CA GLU A 324 19.03 -0.07 8.72
C GLU A 324 18.53 -1.30 7.97
N VAL A 325 19.47 -2.08 7.42
CA VAL A 325 19.22 -3.42 6.89
C VAL A 325 20.25 -4.35 7.50
N ILE A 326 19.79 -5.46 8.06
CA ILE A 326 20.65 -6.52 8.55
C ILE A 326 20.41 -7.74 7.67
N GLU A 327 21.41 -8.08 6.86
CA GLU A 327 21.42 -9.26 6.01
C GLU A 327 22.33 -10.32 6.64
N ARG A 328 21.83 -11.56 6.74
CA ARG A 328 22.59 -12.67 7.34
C ARG A 328 22.73 -13.79 6.33
N ALA A 329 23.97 -14.26 6.15
CA ALA A 329 24.22 -15.48 5.41
C ALA A 329 23.64 -16.66 6.21
N SER A 330 22.94 -17.56 5.52
CA SER A 330 22.44 -18.80 6.11
C SER A 330 23.00 -19.99 5.35
N ALA A 331 23.52 -20.99 6.09
CA ALA A 331 23.94 -22.26 5.52
C ALA A 331 22.75 -23.00 4.85
N ALA A 332 21.53 -22.85 5.38
CA ALA A 332 20.32 -23.40 4.78
C ALA A 332 19.93 -22.71 3.46
N SER A 333 20.42 -21.48 3.25
CA SER A 333 20.32 -20.75 1.98
C SER A 333 21.54 -20.95 1.08
N GLY A 334 22.36 -21.99 1.32
CA GLY A 334 23.57 -22.25 0.53
C GLY A 334 24.65 -21.15 0.67
N GLY A 335 24.64 -20.39 1.77
CA GLY A 335 25.54 -19.25 1.97
C GLY A 335 25.13 -17.97 1.24
N ALA A 336 24.02 -17.97 0.50
CA ALA A 336 23.51 -16.77 -0.16
C ALA A 336 23.00 -15.74 0.86
N VAL A 337 23.34 -14.48 0.63
CA VAL A 337 22.81 -13.35 1.41
C VAL A 337 21.43 -13.00 0.88
N ALA A 338 20.42 -13.08 1.75
CA ALA A 338 19.05 -12.71 1.44
C ALA A 338 18.97 -11.20 1.19
N ARG A 339 18.50 -10.81 0.00
CA ARG A 339 18.22 -9.42 -0.35
C ARG A 339 16.72 -9.22 -0.54
N ASN A 340 16.26 -8.01 -0.32
CA ASN A 340 14.88 -7.61 -0.54
C ASN A 340 14.80 -6.20 -1.14
N ALA A 341 14.32 -6.11 -2.37
CA ALA A 341 14.09 -4.84 -3.05
C ALA A 341 12.72 -4.21 -2.70
N LEU A 342 11.80 -4.96 -2.10
CA LEU A 342 10.45 -4.46 -1.80
C LEU A 342 10.46 -3.47 -0.62
N ARG A 343 9.62 -2.43 -0.70
CA ARG A 343 9.44 -1.38 0.31
C ARG A 343 7.97 -1.31 0.75
N PHE A 344 7.35 -0.13 0.80
CA PHE A 344 5.89 -0.06 0.98
C PHE A 344 5.19 -0.88 -0.12
N GLN A 345 3.93 -1.25 0.11
CA GLN A 345 3.17 -2.03 -0.88
C GLN A 345 3.29 -1.41 -2.29
N GLY A 346 3.71 -2.22 -3.25
CA GLY A 346 3.90 -1.82 -4.66
C GLY A 346 5.23 -1.11 -4.98
N GLN A 347 6.10 -0.93 -3.99
CA GLN A 347 7.39 -0.24 -4.16
C GLN A 347 8.56 -1.20 -4.32
N GLN A 348 9.41 -0.95 -5.32
CA GLN A 348 10.73 -1.58 -5.48
C GLN A 348 11.81 -0.51 -5.38
N VAL A 349 12.80 -0.67 -4.52
CA VAL A 349 13.94 0.25 -4.46
C VAL A 349 14.83 0.11 -5.70
N ASP A 350 15.31 1.22 -6.20
CA ASP A 350 16.43 1.30 -7.12
C ASP A 350 17.65 1.83 -6.36
N ASP A 351 18.53 0.93 -5.92
CA ASP A 351 19.72 1.30 -5.13
C ASP A 351 20.59 2.35 -5.85
N GLU A 352 20.58 2.33 -7.19
CA GLU A 352 21.34 3.27 -7.99
C GLU A 352 20.85 4.71 -7.88
N THR A 353 19.55 4.96 -7.63
CA THR A 353 18.97 6.32 -7.46
C THR A 353 18.54 6.61 -6.02
N GLY A 354 18.22 5.59 -5.24
CA GLY A 354 17.53 5.69 -3.95
C GLY A 354 16.02 5.95 -4.07
N LEU A 355 15.49 6.04 -5.30
CA LEU A 355 14.05 6.16 -5.55
C LEU A 355 13.39 4.79 -5.45
N HIS A 356 12.09 4.79 -5.19
CA HIS A 356 11.26 3.59 -5.20
C HIS A 356 10.35 3.62 -6.44
N TYR A 357 10.43 2.60 -7.28
CA TYR A 357 9.53 2.42 -8.40
C TYR A 357 8.16 1.90 -7.92
N ASN A 358 7.11 2.69 -8.13
CA ASN A 358 5.70 2.37 -7.91
C ASN A 358 4.99 2.30 -9.26
N ARG A 359 5.15 1.21 -10.01
CA ARG A 359 4.43 0.88 -11.27
C ARG A 359 4.31 1.99 -12.33
N HIS A 360 3.59 3.06 -12.06
CA HIS A 360 3.41 4.25 -12.90
C HIS A 360 4.29 5.45 -12.52
N ARG A 361 4.87 5.50 -11.31
CA ARG A 361 5.67 6.64 -10.84
C ARG A 361 6.90 6.20 -10.03
N TYR A 362 7.79 7.15 -9.78
CA TYR A 362 8.92 6.99 -8.87
C TYR A 362 8.69 7.83 -7.61
N TYR A 363 8.88 7.21 -6.45
CA TYR A 363 8.71 7.80 -5.13
C TYR A 363 10.08 8.12 -4.52
N ASP A 364 10.24 9.34 -4.00
CA ASP A 364 11.42 9.76 -3.25
C ASP A 364 11.13 9.64 -1.74
N PRO A 365 11.68 8.63 -1.04
CA PRO A 365 11.41 8.42 0.38
C PRO A 365 11.98 9.52 1.27
N VAL A 366 12.96 10.30 0.78
CA VAL A 366 13.54 11.41 1.55
C VAL A 366 12.56 12.58 1.63
N SER A 367 11.86 12.89 0.53
CA SER A 367 10.90 14.00 0.47
C SER A 367 9.44 13.56 0.64
N GLY A 368 9.19 12.25 0.78
CA GLY A 368 7.87 11.68 1.06
C GLY A 368 6.86 11.85 -0.08
N ARG A 369 7.32 11.93 -1.33
CA ARG A 369 6.48 12.28 -2.50
C ARG A 369 6.95 11.63 -3.80
N PHE A 370 6.09 11.65 -4.81
CA PHE A 370 6.45 11.22 -6.17
C PHE A 370 7.31 12.27 -6.90
N THR A 371 8.13 11.82 -7.84
CA THR A 371 9.03 12.66 -8.66
C THR A 371 8.40 13.15 -9.96
N SER A 372 7.20 12.67 -10.28
CA SER A 372 6.38 13.10 -11.42
C SER A 372 4.93 13.36 -11.00
N ARG A 373 4.20 14.12 -11.83
CA ARG A 373 2.77 14.34 -11.64
C ARG A 373 2.00 13.04 -11.76
N ASP A 374 0.89 12.97 -11.05
CA ASP A 374 -0.05 11.85 -11.17
C ASP A 374 -0.57 11.69 -12.61
N PRO A 375 -0.38 10.53 -13.26
CA PRO A 375 -0.88 10.27 -14.62
C PRO A 375 -2.40 10.39 -14.71
N ILE A 376 -3.14 10.09 -13.63
CA ILE A 376 -4.59 10.26 -13.56
C ILE A 376 -5.00 11.66 -13.04
N LYS A 377 -4.03 12.57 -12.90
CA LYS A 377 -4.21 13.99 -12.58
C LYS A 377 -5.01 14.17 -11.29
N LEU A 378 -6.03 15.02 -11.31
CA LEU A 378 -6.86 15.33 -10.14
C LEU A 378 -7.71 14.14 -9.66
N ALA A 379 -7.81 13.05 -10.42
CA ALA A 379 -8.48 11.84 -9.95
C ALA A 379 -7.67 11.11 -8.84
N GLY A 380 -6.34 11.26 -8.81
CA GLY A 380 -5.48 10.75 -7.74
C GLY A 380 -5.47 11.65 -6.49
N GLY A 381 -5.85 12.92 -6.65
CA GLY A 381 -5.93 13.90 -5.57
C GLY A 381 -5.60 15.33 -6.02
N SER A 382 -5.86 16.31 -5.15
CA SER A 382 -5.54 17.72 -5.44
C SER A 382 -4.04 18.02 -5.41
N ASN A 383 -3.26 17.29 -4.60
CA ASN A 383 -1.81 17.29 -4.68
C ASN A 383 -1.33 16.12 -5.54
N ILE A 384 -1.04 16.43 -6.81
CA ILE A 384 -0.65 15.48 -7.85
C ILE A 384 0.74 14.86 -7.66
N TYR A 385 1.46 15.14 -6.57
CA TYR A 385 2.72 14.49 -6.20
C TYR A 385 2.65 13.74 -4.89
N GLN A 386 1.53 13.83 -4.16
CA GLN A 386 1.40 13.23 -2.84
C GLN A 386 1.41 11.71 -2.93
N TYR A 387 2.18 11.04 -2.06
CA TYR A 387 2.11 9.59 -1.88
C TYR A 387 0.86 9.16 -1.11
N ALA A 388 0.70 9.70 0.09
CA ALA A 388 -0.42 9.39 0.98
C ALA A 388 -0.63 10.50 2.03
N ASP A 389 -1.74 10.44 2.78
CA ASP A 389 -1.99 11.40 3.88
C ASP A 389 -1.10 11.13 5.10
N ASN A 390 -0.89 9.86 5.42
CA ASN A 390 0.16 9.42 6.31
C ASN A 390 0.65 8.02 5.90
N PRO A 391 1.93 7.68 6.11
CA PRO A 391 2.49 6.40 5.70
C PRO A 391 2.22 5.28 6.72
N THR A 392 1.48 5.52 7.81
CA THR A 392 1.23 4.54 8.88
C THR A 392 -0.07 3.77 8.70
N GLY A 393 -1.03 4.34 7.95
CA GLY A 393 -2.34 3.73 7.67
C GLY A 393 -2.79 3.81 6.22
N TRP A 394 -1.99 4.37 5.31
CA TRP A 394 -2.32 4.51 3.88
C TRP A 394 -1.22 3.95 2.98
N ILE A 395 -1.62 3.53 1.78
CA ILE A 395 -0.74 2.96 0.75
C ILE A 395 -1.12 3.47 -0.63
N ASP A 396 -0.16 3.51 -1.56
CA ASP A 396 -0.41 3.71 -3.00
C ASP A 396 0.41 2.72 -3.83
N PRO A 397 -0.08 1.48 -4.01
CA PRO A 397 0.72 0.44 -4.65
C PRO A 397 0.96 0.62 -6.14
N LEU A 398 0.09 1.38 -6.81
CA LEU A 398 0.22 1.64 -8.24
C LEU A 398 0.92 2.97 -8.53
N GLY A 399 1.07 3.83 -7.51
CA GLY A 399 1.48 5.20 -7.72
C GLY A 399 0.44 5.99 -8.51
N LEU A 400 -0.85 5.79 -8.25
CA LEU A 400 -1.96 6.47 -8.94
C LEU A 400 -2.99 7.04 -7.97
N ALA A 401 -3.29 6.34 -6.88
CA ALA A 401 -4.31 6.77 -5.94
C ALA A 401 -4.04 6.15 -4.56
N LYS A 402 -3.80 7.02 -3.59
CA LYS A 402 -3.73 6.64 -2.18
C LYS A 402 -5.03 5.99 -1.74
N ARG A 403 -4.92 4.91 -0.99
CA ARG A 403 -6.04 4.24 -0.31
C ARG A 403 -5.66 3.93 1.13
N CYS A 404 -6.64 3.93 2.01
CA CYS A 404 -6.42 3.47 3.37
C CYS A 404 -6.03 1.98 3.32
N GLY A 405 -5.01 1.59 4.07
CA GLY A 405 -4.61 0.20 4.25
C GLY A 405 -5.64 -0.61 5.05
N CYS A 406 -6.64 0.03 5.65
CA CYS A 406 -7.82 -0.65 6.19
C CYS A 406 -8.73 -1.08 5.03
N PRO A 407 -9.20 -2.34 4.98
CA PRO A 407 -9.74 -2.91 3.75
C PRO A 407 -10.93 -2.22 3.09
N CYS A 408 -11.66 -1.30 3.74
CA CYS A 408 -13.04 -1.01 3.31
C CYS A 408 -13.62 0.41 3.46
N GLY A 409 -12.91 1.39 4.06
CA GLY A 409 -13.43 2.77 4.14
C GLY A 409 -14.84 2.91 4.76
N VAL A 410 -15.23 1.99 5.64
CA VAL A 410 -16.53 2.02 6.31
C VAL A 410 -16.41 2.91 7.55
N GLU A 411 -17.11 4.02 7.58
CA GLU A 411 -17.14 4.97 8.71
C GLU A 411 -18.57 5.51 8.89
N PRO A 412 -18.92 6.09 10.06
CA PRO A 412 -20.14 6.89 10.19
C PRO A 412 -20.23 7.90 9.05
N HIS A 413 -21.42 8.09 8.45
CA HIS A 413 -21.57 8.90 7.25
C HIS A 413 -21.04 10.34 7.39
N GLY A 414 -21.17 10.93 8.59
CA GLY A 414 -20.65 12.25 8.92
C GLY A 414 -19.12 12.32 9.07
N ASN A 415 -18.46 11.20 9.29
CA ASN A 415 -16.99 11.09 9.39
C ASN A 415 -16.35 10.77 8.04
N GLN A 416 -17.16 10.49 7.03
CA GLN A 416 -16.65 10.24 5.71
C GLN A 416 -16.14 11.54 5.05
N PRO A 417 -15.19 11.47 4.11
CA PRO A 417 -14.58 12.66 3.53
C PRO A 417 -15.61 13.59 2.89
N SER A 418 -15.48 14.90 3.18
CA SER A 418 -16.30 15.98 2.66
C SER A 418 -15.39 17.15 2.24
N PRO A 419 -15.29 17.48 0.93
CA PRO A 419 -16.00 16.86 -0.19
C PRO A 419 -15.57 15.41 -0.43
N ARG A 420 -16.45 14.63 -1.07
CA ARG A 420 -16.16 13.25 -1.48
C ARG A 420 -14.97 13.26 -2.45
N PRO A 421 -14.06 12.25 -2.41
CA PRO A 421 -13.04 12.10 -3.44
C PRO A 421 -13.70 12.00 -4.82
N SER A 422 -13.06 12.55 -5.85
CA SER A 422 -13.60 12.54 -7.21
C SER A 422 -13.93 11.11 -7.65
N GLY A 423 -15.16 10.90 -8.13
CA GLY A 423 -15.62 9.58 -8.56
C GLY A 423 -15.97 8.62 -7.43
N TYR A 424 -16.04 9.07 -6.17
CA TYR A 424 -16.50 8.27 -5.03
C TYR A 424 -17.76 8.86 -4.40
N GLN A 425 -18.60 7.98 -3.85
CA GLN A 425 -19.76 8.34 -3.06
C GLN A 425 -19.83 7.48 -1.80
N SER A 426 -20.35 8.05 -0.73
CA SER A 426 -20.75 7.29 0.44
C SER A 426 -22.06 6.57 0.17
N HIS A 427 -22.11 5.31 0.53
CA HIS A 427 -23.33 4.52 0.50
C HIS A 427 -23.68 4.07 1.91
N HIS A 428 -24.86 4.44 2.41
CA HIS A 428 -25.35 3.93 3.69
C HIS A 428 -25.59 2.43 3.62
N ILE A 429 -25.18 1.70 4.66
CA ILE A 429 -25.35 0.24 4.65
C ILE A 429 -26.82 -0.15 4.78
N ILE A 430 -27.59 0.58 5.58
CA ILE A 430 -29.05 0.49 5.65
C ILE A 430 -29.61 1.83 5.21
N GLN A 431 -30.62 1.82 4.35
CA GLN A 431 -31.15 3.06 3.77
C GLN A 431 -31.75 3.97 4.85
N ASP A 432 -31.38 5.25 4.79
CA ASP A 432 -31.84 6.30 5.69
C ASP A 432 -33.38 6.36 5.75
N ARG A 433 -34.02 6.38 4.57
CA ARG A 433 -35.48 6.38 4.43
C ARG A 433 -36.16 5.15 5.05
N TRP A 434 -35.50 3.99 5.06
CA TRP A 434 -36.06 2.81 5.70
C TRP A 434 -36.06 2.97 7.23
N ALA A 435 -34.97 3.47 7.80
CA ALA A 435 -34.86 3.69 9.25
C ALA A 435 -35.84 4.76 9.74
N GLU A 436 -36.00 5.85 8.97
CA GLU A 436 -37.02 6.89 9.25
C GLU A 436 -38.45 6.32 9.18
N ALA A 437 -38.78 5.57 8.13
CA ALA A 437 -40.13 5.04 7.92
C ALA A 437 -40.54 3.96 8.94
N ASN A 438 -39.56 3.32 9.59
CA ASN A 438 -39.80 2.35 10.67
C ASN A 438 -39.58 2.95 12.06
N GLU A 439 -39.44 4.28 12.15
CA GLU A 439 -39.37 5.04 13.40
C GLU A 439 -38.33 4.49 14.40
N ILE A 440 -37.13 4.14 13.90
CA ILE A 440 -36.06 3.61 14.75
C ILE A 440 -35.61 4.67 15.76
N GLU A 441 -35.90 4.44 17.04
CA GLU A 441 -35.59 5.37 18.13
C GLU A 441 -34.07 5.62 18.22
N GLY A 442 -33.67 6.89 18.31
CA GLY A 442 -32.27 7.29 18.41
C GLY A 442 -31.47 7.20 17.10
N TYR A 443 -32.11 6.88 15.97
CA TYR A 443 -31.46 6.89 14.67
C TYR A 443 -30.96 8.30 14.28
N ASN A 444 -29.75 8.37 13.74
CA ASN A 444 -29.09 9.59 13.28
C ASN A 444 -28.32 9.31 11.98
N TYR A 445 -28.75 9.96 10.90
CA TYR A 445 -28.17 9.78 9.57
C TYR A 445 -26.65 10.07 9.51
N ARG A 446 -26.10 10.96 10.35
CA ARG A 446 -24.66 11.24 10.37
C ARG A 446 -23.85 10.14 11.07
N GLU A 447 -24.46 9.45 12.02
CA GLU A 447 -23.80 8.40 12.81
C GLU A 447 -23.98 7.02 12.18
N ALA A 448 -25.01 6.86 11.34
CA ALA A 448 -25.28 5.64 10.61
C ALA A 448 -24.07 5.24 9.74
N PRO A 449 -23.61 3.97 9.81
CA PRO A 449 -22.48 3.50 9.02
C PRO A 449 -22.70 3.63 7.51
N ALA A 450 -21.68 4.11 6.83
CA ALA A 450 -21.62 4.19 5.37
C ALA A 450 -20.28 3.64 4.87
N ILE A 451 -20.27 3.14 3.64
CA ILE A 451 -19.06 2.71 2.94
C ILE A 451 -18.72 3.72 1.85
N LEU A 452 -17.44 4.09 1.73
CA LEU A 452 -16.98 4.93 0.62
C LEU A 452 -16.63 4.04 -0.57
N ILE A 453 -17.35 4.21 -1.68
CA ILE A 453 -17.23 3.36 -2.87
C ILE A 453 -17.21 4.19 -4.16
N PRO A 454 -16.62 3.68 -5.25
CA PRO A 454 -16.68 4.31 -6.57
C PRO A 454 -18.13 4.59 -7.00
N GLN A 455 -18.41 5.81 -7.47
CA GLN A 455 -19.72 6.26 -7.93
C GLN A 455 -20.26 5.40 -9.08
N ASN A 456 -19.38 5.02 -10.01
CA ASN A 456 -19.68 4.14 -11.14
C ASN A 456 -18.51 3.15 -11.31
N PRO A 457 -18.75 1.83 -11.46
CA PRO A 457 -20.06 1.17 -11.52
C PRO A 457 -20.68 0.80 -10.17
N ILE A 458 -19.91 0.87 -9.08
CA ILE A 458 -20.27 0.18 -7.83
C ILE A 458 -21.47 0.84 -7.13
N HIS A 459 -21.39 2.13 -6.81
CA HIS A 459 -22.47 2.82 -6.11
C HIS A 459 -23.77 2.79 -6.93
N LYS A 460 -23.68 3.07 -8.23
CA LYS A 460 -24.83 3.01 -9.14
C LYS A 460 -25.50 1.63 -9.16
N ALA A 461 -24.74 0.54 -9.26
CA ALA A 461 -25.31 -0.81 -9.28
C ALA A 461 -26.09 -1.16 -8.01
N ILE A 462 -25.59 -0.72 -6.84
CA ILE A 462 -26.26 -0.91 -5.56
C ILE A 462 -27.56 -0.09 -5.52
N SER A 463 -27.49 1.19 -5.89
CA SER A 463 -28.68 2.06 -5.94
C SER A 463 -29.74 1.55 -6.92
N ASP A 464 -29.35 1.05 -8.09
CA ASP A 464 -30.27 0.48 -9.07
C ASP A 464 -30.97 -0.77 -8.52
N SER A 465 -30.24 -1.64 -7.81
CA SER A 465 -30.81 -2.84 -7.17
C SER A 465 -31.81 -2.48 -6.06
N GLN A 466 -31.46 -1.48 -5.24
CA GLN A 466 -32.36 -0.94 -4.21
C GLN A 466 -33.64 -0.35 -4.81
N ASN A 467 -33.52 0.44 -5.88
CA ASN A 467 -34.66 1.03 -6.57
C ASN A 467 -35.57 -0.05 -7.17
N ALA A 468 -35.00 -1.01 -7.90
CA ALA A 468 -35.75 -2.09 -8.53
C ALA A 468 -36.59 -2.90 -7.52
N ARG A 469 -36.06 -3.18 -6.33
CA ARG A 469 -36.83 -3.87 -5.28
C ARG A 469 -37.99 -3.02 -4.76
N ARG A 470 -37.80 -1.72 -4.56
CA ARG A 470 -38.90 -0.83 -4.12
C ARG A 470 -39.98 -0.72 -5.17
N ASP A 471 -39.59 -0.61 -6.44
CA ASP A 471 -40.53 -0.51 -7.56
C ASP A 471 -41.36 -1.79 -7.65
N ALA A 472 -40.74 -2.96 -7.45
CA ALA A 472 -41.44 -4.24 -7.42
C ALA A 472 -42.44 -4.35 -6.25
N MET A 473 -42.08 -3.91 -5.04
CA MET A 473 -43.01 -3.91 -3.90
C MET A 473 -44.19 -2.95 -4.14
N THR A 474 -43.90 -1.77 -4.69
CA THR A 474 -44.93 -0.77 -5.01
C THR A 474 -45.90 -1.30 -6.07
N ALA A 475 -45.37 -1.95 -7.12
CA ALA A 475 -46.19 -2.59 -8.16
C ALA A 475 -47.05 -3.74 -7.62
N ALA A 476 -46.61 -4.40 -6.55
CA ALA A 476 -47.37 -5.43 -5.84
C ALA A 476 -48.39 -4.84 -4.83
N GLY A 477 -48.55 -3.52 -4.76
CA GLY A 477 -49.43 -2.84 -3.81
C GLY A 477 -48.94 -2.89 -2.36
N GLN A 478 -47.66 -3.18 -2.15
CA GLN A 478 -47.03 -3.27 -0.82
C GLN A 478 -46.30 -1.98 -0.47
N ASN A 479 -46.16 -1.70 0.83
CA ASN A 479 -45.32 -0.60 1.30
C ASN A 479 -43.83 -0.97 1.09
N PRO A 480 -43.06 -0.22 0.27
CA PRO A 480 -41.67 -0.54 -0.04
C PRO A 480 -40.70 -0.43 1.16
N TRP A 481 -41.16 0.13 2.29
CA TRP A 481 -40.35 0.29 3.51
C TRP A 481 -40.73 -0.66 4.65
N ALA A 482 -41.75 -1.51 4.47
CA ALA A 482 -42.27 -2.39 5.52
C ALA A 482 -41.47 -3.69 5.75
N THR A 483 -40.28 -3.81 5.15
CA THR A 483 -39.40 -4.98 5.32
C THR A 483 -38.74 -4.97 6.69
N SER A 484 -38.39 -6.14 7.21
CA SER A 484 -37.67 -6.24 8.49
C SER A 484 -36.24 -5.71 8.38
N ILE A 485 -35.61 -5.42 9.52
CA ILE A 485 -34.19 -5.04 9.55
C ILE A 485 -33.29 -6.19 9.04
N GLN A 486 -33.69 -7.44 9.28
CA GLN A 486 -32.97 -8.61 8.79
C GLN A 486 -33.00 -8.67 7.25
N ASP A 487 -34.14 -8.32 6.64
CA ASP A 487 -34.24 -8.22 5.19
C ASP A 487 -33.31 -7.13 4.66
N GLN A 488 -33.23 -5.98 5.33
CA GLN A 488 -32.32 -4.90 4.93
C GLN A 488 -30.85 -5.35 4.98
N PHE A 489 -30.41 -6.05 6.03
CA PHE A 489 -29.06 -6.62 6.07
C PHE A 489 -28.81 -7.63 4.94
N ASN A 490 -29.80 -8.48 4.64
CA ASN A 490 -29.71 -9.45 3.55
C ASN A 490 -29.60 -8.76 2.19
N TYR A 491 -30.44 -7.76 1.92
CA TYR A 491 -30.42 -6.98 0.68
C TYR A 491 -29.11 -6.25 0.50
N SER A 492 -28.65 -5.52 1.52
CA SER A 492 -27.38 -4.79 1.45
C SER A 492 -26.20 -5.73 1.24
N SER A 493 -26.24 -6.92 1.83
CA SER A 493 -25.24 -7.96 1.59
C SER A 493 -25.24 -8.43 0.12
N GLN A 494 -26.41 -8.75 -0.42
CA GLN A 494 -26.55 -9.21 -1.81
C GLN A 494 -26.14 -8.14 -2.82
N ASP A 495 -26.59 -6.89 -2.62
CA ASP A 495 -26.30 -5.79 -3.52
C ASP A 495 -24.81 -5.45 -3.55
N MET A 496 -24.18 -5.34 -2.38
CA MET A 496 -22.74 -5.10 -2.28
C MET A 496 -21.95 -6.22 -2.98
N ARG A 497 -22.37 -7.47 -2.79
CA ARG A 497 -21.75 -8.63 -3.48
C ARG A 497 -21.90 -8.52 -4.99
N ALA A 498 -23.10 -8.23 -5.48
CA ALA A 498 -23.39 -8.12 -6.90
C ALA A 498 -22.64 -6.95 -7.56
N ALA A 499 -22.44 -5.86 -6.83
CA ALA A 499 -21.67 -4.70 -7.28
C ALA A 499 -20.15 -4.89 -7.25
N GLY A 500 -19.66 -6.07 -6.85
CA GLY A 500 -18.24 -6.41 -6.84
C GLY A 500 -17.47 -5.90 -5.62
N ILE A 501 -18.17 -5.50 -4.54
CA ILE A 501 -17.51 -5.18 -3.27
C ILE A 501 -16.96 -6.48 -2.66
N SER A 502 -15.71 -6.46 -2.20
CA SER A 502 -15.07 -7.63 -1.63
C SER A 502 -15.85 -8.15 -0.41
N ASP A 503 -15.80 -9.46 -0.19
CA ASP A 503 -16.48 -10.08 0.96
C ASP A 503 -16.03 -9.46 2.29
N ASP A 504 -14.76 -9.07 2.41
CA ASP A 504 -14.20 -8.46 3.62
C ASP A 504 -14.77 -7.05 3.84
N CYS A 505 -14.87 -6.24 2.78
CA CYS A 505 -15.50 -4.93 2.84
C CYS A 505 -16.97 -5.03 3.22
N ARG A 506 -17.69 -5.93 2.55
CA ARG A 506 -19.10 -6.18 2.79
C ARG A 506 -19.33 -6.62 4.24
N LYS A 507 -18.57 -7.59 4.74
CA LYS A 507 -18.72 -8.08 6.12
C LYS A 507 -18.39 -7.00 7.13
N SER A 508 -17.34 -6.21 6.91
CA SER A 508 -16.99 -5.07 7.78
C SER A 508 -18.11 -4.02 7.82
N ALA A 509 -18.64 -3.67 6.65
CA ALA A 509 -19.76 -2.75 6.48
C ALA A 509 -21.02 -3.23 7.24
N LEU A 510 -21.43 -4.47 6.99
CA LEU A 510 -22.59 -5.09 7.66
C LEU A 510 -22.38 -5.19 9.16
N LYS A 511 -21.16 -5.52 9.63
CA LYS A 511 -20.86 -5.61 11.07
C LYS A 511 -20.95 -4.26 11.77
N LYS A 512 -20.41 -3.18 11.17
CA LYS A 512 -20.53 -1.83 11.75
C LYS A 512 -22.00 -1.39 11.79
N ALA A 513 -22.76 -1.64 10.72
CA ALA A 513 -24.20 -1.37 10.68
C ALA A 513 -24.99 -2.19 11.72
N TYR A 514 -24.71 -3.49 11.84
CA TYR A 514 -25.33 -4.34 12.85
C TYR A 514 -25.14 -3.78 14.25
N LYS A 515 -23.89 -3.48 14.64
CA LYS A 515 -23.60 -2.88 15.96
C LYS A 515 -24.33 -1.57 16.21
N TYR A 516 -24.45 -0.74 15.17
CA TYR A 516 -25.16 0.54 15.28
C TYR A 516 -26.65 0.32 15.56
N PHE A 517 -27.33 -0.51 14.76
CA PHE A 517 -28.76 -0.78 14.94
C PHE A 517 -29.09 -1.65 16.16
N ASP A 518 -28.18 -2.55 16.55
CA ASP A 518 -28.27 -3.31 17.80
C ASP A 518 -28.25 -2.38 19.03
N LYS A 519 -27.34 -1.39 19.04
CA LYS A 519 -27.28 -0.36 20.09
C LYS A 519 -28.58 0.47 20.18
N LEU A 520 -29.29 0.63 19.07
CA LEU A 520 -30.59 1.32 19.02
C LEU A 520 -31.77 0.40 19.40
N GLY A 521 -31.53 -0.87 19.73
CA GLY A 521 -32.59 -1.83 20.04
C GLY A 521 -33.44 -2.23 18.84
N ALA A 522 -32.96 -1.99 17.61
CA ALA A 522 -33.69 -2.26 16.38
C ALA A 522 -33.60 -3.72 15.93
N ILE A 523 -32.68 -4.50 16.49
CA ILE A 523 -32.50 -5.93 16.22
C ILE A 523 -33.12 -6.70 17.39
N LYS A 524 -34.17 -7.47 17.11
CA LYS A 524 -34.95 -8.22 18.10
C LYS A 524 -34.76 -9.72 17.97
#